data_AF-A0A8E2DR45-F1
#
_entry.id   AF-A0A8E2DR45-F1
#
_cell.length_a   1.000
_cell.length_b   1.000
_cell.length_c   1.000
_cell.angle_alpha   90.00
_cell.angle_beta   90.00
_cell.angle_gamma   90.00
#
_symmetry.space_group_name_H-M   'P 1'
#
loop_
_entity.id
_entity.type
_entity.pdbx_description
1 polymer ?
#
loop_
_entity_poly.entity_id
_entity_poly.type
_entity_poly.pdbx_seq_one_letter_code
_entity_poly.pdbx_strand_id
1 'polypeptide(L)'
;MSATSALRQALRRTCSQRRHASSSIPKPSRLPRKTEPLAHSPLPPEKMRALVNLYHQTDSFITPENLSDRIDQAFVFSRDERPMNEIHEKSYHQLDSELNKQRGQPRIGEAALDHVDRTSAIWSESRSSRARQVMEALYGLEKGGNPGLEMLEDEAERIRRQTQEDFPELQEHTARPPRSK
;
A
#
# COMPACT_ATOMS: atom_id res chain seq x y z
N MET A 1 41.84 -30.54 38.42
CA MET A 1 41.28 -31.49 37.43
C MET A 1 39.96 -32.05 37.98
N SER A 2 39.01 -32.38 37.09
CA SER A 2 37.60 -32.80 37.31
C SER A 2 36.60 -31.62 37.37
N ALA A 3 35.83 -31.25 36.34
CA ALA A 3 34.97 -31.93 35.34
C ALA A 3 33.49 -32.01 35.75
N THR A 4 32.70 -31.10 35.15
CA THR A 4 31.35 -31.28 34.58
C THR A 4 30.24 -31.88 35.44
N SER A 5 29.26 -31.03 35.79
CA SER A 5 27.86 -31.44 36.03
C SER A 5 26.96 -30.64 35.10
N ALA A 6 26.58 -31.26 34.00
CA ALA A 6 25.76 -30.71 32.94
C ALA A 6 24.26 -31.04 33.14
N LEU A 7 23.43 -30.08 32.72
CA LEU A 7 22.18 -30.28 31.97
C LEU A 7 21.11 -31.21 32.56
N ARG A 8 20.19 -30.67 33.37
CA ARG A 8 18.82 -31.22 33.49
C ARG A 8 17.81 -30.12 33.79
N GLN A 9 17.21 -29.54 32.76
CA GLN A 9 15.84 -29.03 32.84
C GLN A 9 15.22 -29.02 31.44
N ALA A 10 14.63 -30.16 31.10
CA ALA A 10 13.90 -30.37 29.87
C ALA A 10 12.56 -29.62 29.91
N LEU A 11 12.26 -29.00 28.77
CA LEU A 11 11.05 -28.28 28.44
C LEU A 11 9.79 -29.14 28.64
N ARG A 12 8.85 -28.66 29.46
CA ARG A 12 7.45 -29.10 29.42
C ARG A 12 6.58 -27.91 29.00
N ARG A 13 6.54 -27.63 27.70
CA ARG A 13 5.49 -26.80 27.11
C ARG A 13 4.36 -27.73 26.67
N THR A 14 3.28 -27.75 27.42
CA THR A 14 2.04 -28.43 27.02
C THR A 14 1.38 -27.61 25.92
N CYS A 15 1.33 -28.17 24.73
CA CYS A 15 0.53 -27.66 23.63
C CYS A 15 -0.96 -27.93 23.92
N SER A 16 -1.69 -26.90 24.34
CA SER A 16 -3.15 -26.90 24.36
C SER A 16 -3.65 -26.86 22.91
N GLN A 17 -4.05 -28.01 22.38
CA GLN A 17 -4.77 -28.08 21.11
C GLN A 17 -6.18 -27.52 21.32
N ARG A 18 -6.34 -26.23 21.03
CA ARG A 18 -7.66 -25.60 20.87
C ARG A 18 -8.31 -26.19 19.61
N ARG A 19 -9.26 -27.10 19.81
CA ARG A 19 -10.20 -27.51 18.75
C ARG A 19 -11.11 -26.32 18.47
N HIS A 20 -11.01 -25.73 17.29
CA HIS A 20 -12.03 -24.80 16.80
C HIS A 20 -13.29 -25.60 16.51
N ALA A 21 -14.31 -25.40 17.33
CA ALA A 21 -15.66 -25.90 17.11
C ALA A 21 -16.23 -25.27 15.84
N SER A 22 -16.95 -26.10 15.08
CA SER A 22 -17.58 -25.80 13.81
C SER A 22 -18.31 -24.46 13.79
N SER A 23 -17.90 -23.55 12.90
CA SER A 23 -18.76 -22.43 12.51
C SER A 23 -19.84 -22.98 11.59
N SER A 24 -21.08 -22.93 12.05
CA SER A 24 -22.24 -22.99 11.18
C SER A 24 -22.12 -21.85 10.19
N ILE A 25 -22.07 -22.17 8.90
CA ILE A 25 -22.13 -21.20 7.81
C ILE A 25 -23.47 -20.46 7.95
N PRO A 26 -23.51 -19.15 8.23
CA PRO A 26 -24.75 -18.40 8.12
C PRO A 26 -25.15 -18.40 6.64
N LYS A 27 -26.36 -18.88 6.37
CA LYS A 27 -26.99 -18.82 5.05
C LYS A 27 -26.82 -17.41 4.47
N PRO A 28 -26.39 -17.23 3.21
CA PRO A 28 -26.34 -15.91 2.61
C PRO A 28 -27.78 -15.37 2.52
N SER A 29 -28.12 -14.47 3.44
CA SER A 29 -29.35 -13.69 3.36
C SER A 29 -29.23 -12.77 2.16
N ARG A 30 -29.95 -13.13 1.09
CA ARG A 30 -30.50 -12.24 0.06
C ARG A 30 -29.52 -11.23 -0.53
N LEU A 31 -29.14 -11.50 -1.78
CA LEU A 31 -28.68 -10.51 -2.74
C LEU A 31 -29.43 -9.18 -2.55
N PRO A 32 -28.75 -8.04 -2.35
CA PRO A 32 -29.40 -6.75 -2.40
C PRO A 32 -30.00 -6.59 -3.80
N ARG A 33 -31.33 -6.43 -3.80
CA ARG A 33 -32.08 -6.08 -5.00
C ARG A 33 -31.45 -4.86 -5.64
N LYS A 34 -31.36 -4.86 -6.97
CA LYS A 34 -31.16 -3.70 -7.83
C LYS A 34 -31.93 -2.51 -7.26
N THR A 35 -31.26 -1.65 -6.51
CA THR A 35 -31.78 -0.34 -6.16
C THR A 35 -31.49 0.52 -7.38
N GLU A 36 -32.57 0.92 -8.04
CA GLU A 36 -32.71 2.25 -8.65
C GLU A 36 -31.71 3.24 -8.01
N PRO A 37 -30.89 3.97 -8.80
CA PRO A 37 -29.93 4.90 -8.23
C PRO A 37 -30.70 6.01 -7.51
N LEU A 38 -30.79 5.92 -6.18
CA LEU A 38 -31.24 7.04 -5.35
C LEU A 38 -30.20 8.16 -5.55
N ALA A 39 -30.62 9.12 -6.36
CA ALA A 39 -29.90 10.33 -6.63
C ALA A 39 -29.50 11.01 -5.30
N HIS A 40 -28.19 11.17 -5.10
CA HIS A 40 -27.54 12.16 -4.25
C HIS A 40 -27.65 12.01 -2.71
N SER A 41 -27.57 10.80 -2.16
CA SER A 41 -27.04 10.68 -0.80
C SER A 41 -25.51 10.74 -0.88
N PRO A 42 -24.83 11.70 -0.21
CA PRO A 42 -23.38 11.73 -0.20
C PRO A 42 -22.88 10.42 0.41
N LEU A 43 -22.05 9.70 -0.35
CA LEU A 43 -21.46 8.45 0.11
C LEU A 43 -20.70 8.72 1.41
N PRO A 44 -20.80 7.81 2.40
CA PRO A 44 -19.97 7.91 3.60
C PRO A 44 -18.48 8.04 3.23
N PRO A 45 -17.70 8.86 3.95
CA PRO A 45 -16.32 9.17 3.58
C PRO A 45 -15.45 7.92 3.51
N GLU A 46 -15.71 6.93 4.36
CA GLU A 46 -15.01 5.63 4.34
C GLU A 46 -15.21 4.89 3.00
N LYS A 47 -16.42 4.93 2.43
CA LYS A 47 -16.69 4.32 1.12
C LYS A 47 -16.03 5.10 -0.01
N MET A 48 -15.97 6.42 0.08
CA MET A 48 -15.24 7.26 -0.88
C MET A 48 -13.75 6.93 -0.89
N ARG A 49 -13.12 6.80 0.28
CA ARG A 49 -11.72 6.35 0.41
C ARG A 49 -11.51 4.97 -0.23
N ALA A 50 -12.40 4.03 0.06
CA ALA A 50 -12.32 2.69 -0.55
C ALA A 50 -12.43 2.73 -2.08
N LEU A 51 -13.28 3.60 -2.63
CA LEU A 51 -13.41 3.79 -4.09
C LEU A 51 -12.17 4.42 -4.70
N VAL A 52 -11.57 5.42 -4.05
CA VAL A 52 -10.31 6.03 -4.48
C VAL A 52 -9.19 4.99 -4.47
N ASN A 53 -9.13 4.14 -3.45
CA ASN A 53 -8.14 3.07 -3.38
C ASN A 53 -8.36 1.99 -4.42
N LEU A 54 -9.61 1.66 -4.72
CA LEU A 54 -9.94 0.78 -5.83
C LEU A 54 -9.49 1.39 -7.16
N TYR A 55 -9.71 2.69 -7.37
CA TYR A 55 -9.26 3.42 -8.55
C TYR A 55 -7.74 3.33 -8.73
N HIS A 56 -6.96 3.57 -7.67
CA HIS A 56 -5.50 3.42 -7.71
C HIS A 56 -5.04 1.99 -7.98
N GLN A 57 -5.87 0.97 -7.71
CA GLN A 57 -5.56 -0.43 -8.01
C GLN A 57 -5.92 -0.83 -9.44
N THR A 58 -6.69 -0.02 -10.17
CA THR A 58 -7.21 -0.40 -11.50
C THR A 58 -6.10 -0.67 -12.52
N ASP A 59 -4.95 0.00 -12.43
CA ASP A 59 -3.78 -0.25 -13.28
C ASP A 59 -3.26 -1.70 -13.17
N SER A 60 -3.51 -2.35 -12.03
CA SER A 60 -3.13 -3.74 -11.78
C SER A 60 -4.20 -4.77 -12.20
N PHE A 61 -5.39 -4.32 -12.59
CA PHE A 61 -6.50 -5.23 -12.87
C PHE A 61 -6.27 -6.02 -14.15
N ILE A 62 -6.78 -7.25 -14.12
CA ILE A 62 -6.69 -8.17 -15.26
C ILE A 62 -7.78 -7.81 -16.26
N THR A 63 -7.38 -7.38 -17.45
CA THR A 63 -8.21 -7.11 -18.62
C THR A 63 -7.99 -8.23 -19.65
N PRO A 64 -8.94 -8.47 -20.57
CA PRO A 64 -8.75 -9.49 -21.61
C PRO A 64 -7.50 -9.24 -22.47
N GLU A 65 -7.10 -7.98 -22.61
CA GLU A 65 -5.91 -7.56 -23.36
C GLU A 65 -4.60 -7.88 -22.62
N ASN A 66 -4.56 -7.78 -21.29
CA ASN A 66 -3.36 -8.03 -20.48
C ASN A 66 -3.32 -9.45 -19.86
N LEU A 67 -4.36 -10.25 -20.06
CA LEU A 67 -4.51 -11.56 -19.42
C LEU A 67 -3.38 -12.53 -19.80
N SER A 68 -3.00 -12.61 -21.08
CA SER A 68 -1.91 -13.48 -21.54
C SER A 68 -0.61 -13.14 -20.82
N ASP A 69 -0.27 -11.86 -20.79
CA ASP A 69 0.99 -11.36 -20.25
C ASP A 69 1.04 -11.56 -18.73
N ARG A 70 -0.11 -11.40 -18.05
CA ARG A 70 -0.25 -11.68 -16.61
C ARG A 70 -0.13 -13.17 -16.29
N ILE A 71 -0.64 -14.05 -17.15
CA ILE A 71 -0.46 -15.50 -17.02
C ILE A 71 1.02 -15.83 -17.17
N ASP A 72 1.66 -15.37 -18.24
CA ASP A 72 3.09 -15.62 -18.47
C ASP A 72 3.92 -15.07 -17.32
N GLN A 73 3.60 -13.87 -16.82
CA GLN A 73 4.28 -13.30 -15.67
C GLN A 73 4.18 -14.19 -14.42
N ALA A 74 2.96 -14.64 -14.11
CA ALA A 74 2.68 -15.45 -12.93
C ALA A 74 3.29 -16.86 -13.00
N PHE A 75 3.42 -17.46 -14.18
CA PHE A 75 3.93 -18.83 -14.32
C PHE A 75 5.41 -18.91 -14.70
N VAL A 76 5.97 -17.92 -15.40
CA VAL A 76 7.37 -17.92 -15.83
C VAL A 76 8.29 -17.28 -14.79
N PHE A 77 7.88 -16.17 -14.15
CA PHE A 77 8.74 -15.40 -13.24
C PHE A 77 8.50 -15.63 -11.74
N SER A 78 7.46 -16.36 -11.33
CA SER A 78 7.24 -16.68 -9.89
C SER A 78 8.22 -17.70 -9.29
N ARG A 79 9.30 -18.06 -9.99
CA ARG A 79 10.45 -18.68 -9.35
C ARG A 79 11.16 -17.58 -8.58
N ASP A 80 10.88 -17.51 -7.27
CA ASP A 80 11.62 -16.78 -6.24
C ASP A 80 12.72 -15.87 -6.81
N GLU A 81 12.49 -14.57 -6.83
CA GLU A 81 13.54 -13.54 -6.99
C GLU A 81 14.53 -13.55 -5.82
N ARG A 82 14.98 -14.73 -5.38
CA ARG A 82 16.32 -14.86 -4.88
C ARG A 82 17.18 -14.93 -6.14
N PRO A 83 17.96 -13.90 -6.48
CA PRO A 83 19.02 -14.09 -7.45
C PRO A 83 19.96 -15.16 -6.88
N MET A 84 19.77 -16.41 -7.29
CA MET A 84 20.75 -17.49 -7.11
C MET A 84 22.06 -17.17 -7.88
N ASN A 85 22.09 -16.04 -8.58
CA ASN A 85 23.21 -15.54 -9.37
C ASN A 85 24.03 -14.44 -8.67
N GLU A 86 23.75 -14.05 -7.43
CA GLU A 86 24.54 -13.01 -6.73
C GLU A 86 25.08 -13.46 -5.37
N ILE A 87 25.54 -14.71 -5.27
CA ILE A 87 26.62 -15.02 -4.32
C ILE A 87 27.93 -14.61 -5.00
N HIS A 88 28.11 -13.32 -5.26
CA HIS A 88 29.47 -12.79 -5.39
C HIS A 88 30.03 -12.76 -3.98
N GLU A 89 30.80 -13.78 -3.62
CA GLU A 89 31.57 -13.78 -2.39
C GLU A 89 32.38 -12.48 -2.34
N LYS A 90 31.98 -11.54 -1.48
CA LYS A 90 32.68 -10.26 -1.33
C LYS A 90 34.10 -10.57 -0.86
N SER A 91 35.09 -10.01 -1.54
CA SER A 91 36.49 -10.14 -1.11
C SER A 91 36.66 -9.51 0.27
N TYR A 92 37.56 -10.05 1.09
CA TYR A 92 37.84 -9.55 2.44
C TYR A 92 38.06 -8.03 2.47
N HIS A 93 38.78 -7.47 1.49
CA HIS A 93 39.02 -6.04 1.38
C HIS A 93 37.76 -5.22 1.14
N GLN A 94 36.78 -5.77 0.40
CA GLN A 94 35.50 -5.12 0.16
C GLN A 94 34.70 -5.04 1.47
N LEU A 95 34.65 -6.14 2.22
CA LEU A 95 34.00 -6.19 3.53
C LEU A 95 34.64 -5.24 4.54
N ASP A 96 35.98 -5.19 4.60
CA ASP A 96 36.69 -4.27 5.50
C ASP A 96 36.43 -2.80 5.15
N SER A 97 36.38 -2.47 3.85
CA SER A 97 36.03 -1.13 3.38
C SER A 97 34.59 -0.73 3.74
N GLU A 98 33.63 -1.66 3.64
CA GLU A 98 32.23 -1.44 4.04
C GLU A 98 32.11 -1.23 5.55
N LEU A 99 32.83 -2.04 6.34
CA LEU A 99 32.85 -1.96 7.79
C LEU A 99 33.42 -0.60 8.26
N ASN A 100 34.52 -0.16 7.66
CA ASN A 100 35.11 1.15 7.98
C ASN A 100 34.19 2.31 7.60
N LYS A 101 33.47 2.22 6.46
CA LYS A 101 32.43 3.18 6.10
C LYS A 101 31.30 3.22 7.14
N GLN A 102 30.81 2.07 7.59
CA GLN A 102 29.77 2.00 8.62
C GLN A 102 30.24 2.56 9.97
N ARG A 103 31.51 2.32 10.35
CA ARG A 103 32.08 2.86 11.60
C ARG A 103 32.20 4.39 11.58
N GLY A 104 32.45 4.98 10.41
CA GLY A 104 32.54 6.43 10.25
C GLY A 104 31.19 7.14 10.18
N GLN A 105 30.08 6.41 10.00
CA GLN A 105 28.75 6.99 9.97
C GLN A 105 28.26 7.29 11.39
N PRO A 106 27.68 8.48 11.64
CA PRO A 106 27.12 8.82 12.94
C PRO A 106 25.97 7.84 13.24
N ARG A 107 26.06 7.14 14.38
CA ARG A 107 25.04 6.19 14.85
C ARG A 107 23.78 6.92 15.31
N ILE A 108 23.00 7.43 14.38
CA ILE A 108 21.72 8.07 14.65
C ILE A 108 20.63 7.01 14.48
N GLY A 109 20.33 6.28 15.55
CA GLY A 109 19.20 5.35 15.64
C GLY A 109 19.43 4.01 14.92
N GLU A 110 18.88 2.93 15.49
CA GLU A 110 18.83 1.60 14.88
C GLU A 110 17.93 1.59 13.64
N ALA A 111 18.49 1.99 12.51
CA ALA A 111 17.90 1.76 11.18
C ALA A 111 19.03 1.58 10.17
N ALA A 112 19.75 0.46 10.28
CA ALA A 112 20.64 0.03 9.21
C ALA A 112 19.77 -0.47 8.05
N LEU A 113 19.51 0.40 7.09
CA LEU A 113 18.85 0.06 5.84
C LEU A 113 19.87 -0.42 4.81
N ASP A 114 19.33 -1.29 3.98
CA ASP A 114 19.90 -1.99 2.86
C ASP A 114 20.71 -1.12 1.89
N HIS A 115 21.64 -1.81 1.26
CA HIS A 115 22.51 -1.35 0.21
C HIS A 115 21.67 -0.95 -1.03
N VAL A 116 21.45 0.34 -1.25
CA VAL A 116 20.77 0.85 -2.46
C VAL A 116 21.83 1.26 -3.47
N ASP A 117 22.02 0.40 -4.46
CA ASP A 117 22.76 0.72 -5.67
C ASP A 117 21.83 1.36 -6.73
N ARG A 118 22.49 2.05 -7.65
CA ARG A 118 22.02 3.05 -8.62
C ARG A 118 20.80 2.65 -9.47
N THR A 119 19.76 3.50 -9.46
CA THR A 119 19.13 4.12 -10.65
C THR A 119 18.08 5.16 -10.21
N SER A 120 17.95 6.24 -10.96
CA SER A 120 17.19 7.47 -10.67
C SER A 120 15.66 7.31 -10.55
N ALA A 121 15.13 6.09 -10.59
CA ALA A 121 13.71 5.78 -10.38
C ALA A 121 13.39 5.26 -8.96
N ILE A 122 14.41 4.86 -8.18
CA ILE A 122 14.25 4.16 -6.88
C ILE A 122 14.17 5.14 -5.69
N TRP A 123 14.16 6.45 -5.93
CA TRP A 123 14.09 7.46 -4.85
C TRP A 123 12.80 7.43 -4.02
N SER A 124 11.74 6.76 -4.49
CA SER A 124 10.49 6.57 -3.73
C SER A 124 10.49 5.31 -2.87
N GLU A 125 11.22 4.27 -3.28
CA GLU A 125 11.04 2.92 -2.74
C GLU A 125 11.95 2.63 -1.54
N SER A 126 13.13 3.26 -1.48
CA SER A 126 14.08 3.13 -0.36
C SER A 126 13.91 4.15 0.76
N ARG A 127 12.87 4.99 0.73
CA ARG A 127 12.60 5.95 1.81
C ARG A 127 12.28 5.21 3.10
N SER A 128 12.92 5.63 4.18
CA SER A 128 12.61 5.12 5.52
C SER A 128 11.11 5.24 5.79
N SER A 129 10.55 4.29 6.53
CA SER A 129 9.12 4.31 6.92
C SER A 129 8.67 5.69 7.43
N ARG A 130 9.56 6.35 8.20
CA ARG A 130 9.38 7.71 8.67
C ARG A 130 9.22 8.73 7.55
N ALA A 131 10.07 8.72 6.53
CA ALA A 131 9.98 9.66 5.42
C ALA A 131 8.68 9.47 4.63
N ARG A 132 8.20 8.23 4.48
CA ARG A 132 6.89 7.95 3.86
C ARG A 132 5.74 8.55 4.68
N GLN A 133 5.77 8.36 6.00
CA GLN A 133 4.76 8.91 6.90
C GLN A 133 4.76 10.44 6.94
N VAL A 134 5.94 11.07 6.87
CA VAL A 134 6.05 12.53 6.79
C VAL A 134 5.47 13.05 5.48
N MET A 135 5.72 12.37 4.35
CA MET A 135 5.11 12.76 3.08
C MET A 135 3.60 12.60 3.08
N GLU A 136 3.09 11.49 3.61
CA GLU A 136 1.65 11.26 3.79
C GLU A 136 1.02 12.39 4.60
N ALA A 137 1.63 12.79 5.72
CA ALA A 137 1.12 13.86 6.56
C ALA A 137 1.24 15.26 5.92
N LEU A 138 2.33 15.55 5.22
CA LEU A 138 2.58 16.89 4.66
C LEU A 138 1.78 17.16 3.38
N TYR A 139 1.60 16.12 2.56
CA TYR A 139 1.00 16.23 1.23
C TYR A 139 -0.35 15.51 1.10
N GLY A 140 -0.84 14.83 2.14
CA GLY A 140 -2.09 14.06 2.07
C GLY A 140 -2.02 12.85 1.14
N LEU A 141 -0.83 12.27 0.97
CA LEU A 141 -0.62 11.12 0.09
C LEU A 141 -0.90 9.79 0.82
N GLU A 142 -1.51 8.83 0.13
CA GLU A 142 -1.66 7.46 0.62
C GLU A 142 -0.42 6.59 0.34
N LYS A 143 -0.44 5.35 0.87
CA LYS A 143 0.60 4.34 0.65
C LYS A 143 0.78 4.10 -0.85
N GLY A 144 1.98 4.38 -1.35
CA GLY A 144 2.30 4.31 -2.78
C GLY A 144 2.49 5.69 -3.44
N GLY A 145 2.30 6.79 -2.70
CA GLY A 145 2.50 8.14 -3.22
C GLY A 145 1.31 8.67 -4.04
N ASN A 146 0.18 7.98 -3.98
CA ASN A 146 -1.06 8.39 -4.64
C ASN A 146 -1.79 9.44 -3.79
N PRO A 147 -2.50 10.40 -4.40
CA PRO A 147 -3.26 11.42 -3.66
C PRO A 147 -4.41 10.78 -2.86
N GLY A 148 -4.53 11.15 -1.59
CA GLY A 148 -5.64 10.71 -0.74
C GLY A 148 -6.95 11.46 -1.02
N LEU A 149 -8.05 10.97 -0.44
CA LEU A 149 -9.38 11.58 -0.61
C LEU A 149 -9.40 13.07 -0.21
N GLU A 150 -8.74 13.43 0.88
CA GLU A 150 -8.73 14.81 1.42
C GLU A 150 -8.11 15.79 0.41
N MET A 151 -6.98 15.41 -0.21
CA MET A 151 -6.34 16.20 -1.26
C MET A 151 -7.24 16.34 -2.50
N LEU A 152 -7.98 15.28 -2.86
CA LEU A 152 -8.91 15.32 -4.00
C LEU A 152 -10.12 16.22 -3.72
N GLU A 153 -10.62 16.25 -2.50
CA GLU A 153 -11.71 17.13 -2.09
C GLU A 153 -11.27 18.61 -2.15
N ASP A 154 -10.09 18.93 -1.64
CA ASP A 154 -9.50 20.28 -1.69
C ASP A 154 -9.31 20.77 -3.13
N GLU A 155 -8.75 19.93 -4.02
CA GLU A 155 -8.54 20.31 -5.41
C GLU A 155 -9.87 20.41 -6.18
N ALA A 156 -10.84 19.54 -5.86
CA ALA A 156 -12.18 19.64 -6.43
C ALA A 156 -12.88 20.95 -6.03
N GLU A 157 -12.71 21.42 -4.80
CA GLU A 157 -13.19 22.73 -4.37
C GLU A 157 -12.50 23.87 -5.12
N ARG A 158 -11.18 23.79 -5.28
CA ARG A 158 -10.41 24.79 -6.02
C ARG A 158 -10.87 24.90 -7.47
N ILE A 159 -11.04 23.77 -8.15
CA ILE A 159 -11.54 23.71 -9.53
C ILE A 159 -12.95 24.28 -9.61
N ARG A 160 -13.84 23.98 -8.65
CA ARG A 160 -15.19 24.55 -8.62
C ARG A 160 -15.17 26.07 -8.49
N ARG A 161 -14.34 26.62 -7.60
CA ARG A 161 -14.19 28.08 -7.45
C ARG A 161 -13.68 28.71 -8.74
N GLN A 162 -12.64 28.14 -9.34
CA GLN A 162 -12.09 28.62 -10.61
C GLN A 162 -13.12 28.56 -11.75
N THR A 163 -13.87 27.45 -11.86
CA THR A 163 -14.93 27.30 -12.87
C THR A 163 -16.04 28.34 -12.68
N GLN A 164 -16.35 28.68 -11.42
CA GLN A 164 -17.36 29.69 -11.10
C GLN A 164 -16.89 31.10 -11.45
N GLU A 165 -15.60 31.40 -11.29
CA GLU A 165 -14.99 32.68 -11.68
C GLU A 165 -14.88 32.81 -13.21
N ASP A 166 -14.48 31.74 -13.89
CA ASP A 166 -14.25 31.74 -15.35
C ASP A 166 -15.57 31.73 -16.16
N PHE A 167 -16.64 31.12 -15.63
CA PHE A 167 -17.92 30.94 -16.34
C PHE A 167 -19.15 31.22 -15.47
N PRO A 168 -19.39 32.46 -15.04
CA PRO A 168 -20.54 32.81 -14.19
C PRO A 168 -21.90 32.57 -14.88
N GLU A 169 -21.96 32.58 -16.22
CA GLU A 169 -23.20 32.50 -17.00
C GLU A 169 -23.83 31.09 -17.05
N LEU A 170 -23.07 30.02 -16.77
CA LEU A 170 -23.58 28.64 -16.86
C LEU A 170 -24.47 28.22 -15.67
N GLN A 171 -24.52 29.01 -14.59
CA GLN A 171 -25.34 28.68 -13.41
C GLN A 171 -26.81 29.09 -13.53
N GLU A 172 -27.19 30.02 -14.41
CA GLU A 172 -28.60 30.43 -14.55
C GLU A 172 -29.50 29.30 -15.06
N HIS A 173 -28.95 28.31 -15.77
CA HIS A 173 -29.74 27.22 -16.35
C HIS A 173 -30.05 26.07 -15.38
N THR A 174 -29.28 25.88 -14.31
CA THR A 174 -29.53 24.81 -13.32
C THR A 174 -30.42 25.24 -12.16
N ALA A 175 -30.66 26.55 -11.98
CA ALA A 175 -31.46 27.09 -10.88
C ALA A 175 -32.96 27.22 -11.18
N ARG A 176 -33.43 26.83 -12.38
CA ARG A 176 -34.85 26.99 -12.75
C ARG A 176 -35.66 25.78 -12.24
N PRO A 177 -36.52 25.92 -11.21
CA PRO A 177 -37.34 24.82 -10.76
C PRO A 177 -38.33 24.40 -11.86
N PRO A 178 -38.68 23.10 -11.96
CA PRO A 178 -39.65 22.64 -12.93
C PRO A 178 -40.99 23.33 -12.67
N ARG A 179 -41.53 24.01 -13.69
CA ARG A 179 -42.88 24.55 -13.65
C ARG A 179 -43.86 23.38 -13.53
N SER A 180 -44.46 23.23 -12.36
CA SER A 180 -45.60 22.35 -12.14
C SER A 180 -46.76 22.74 -13.06
N LYS A 181 -47.28 21.78 -13.82
CA LYS A 181 -48.59 21.88 -14.49
C LYS A 181 -49.64 21.23 -13.62
#